data_AF-A0A9E5T9U4-F1
#
_entry.id   AF-A0A9E5T9U4-F1
#
_cell.length_a   1.000
_cell.length_b   1.000
_cell.length_c   1.000
_cell.angle_alpha   90.00
_cell.angle_beta   90.00
_cell.angle_gamma   90.00
#
_symmetry.space_group_name_H-M   'P 1'
#
loop_
_entity.id
_entity.type
_entity.pdbx_description
1 polymer ?
#
loop_
_entity_poly.entity_id
_entity_poly.type
_entity_poly.pdbx_seq_one_letter_code
_entity_poly.pdbx_strand_id
1 'polypeptide(L)'
;MATSAVAQNNVRYYEKDGLTYRESRAVVKRPVVQTELQPRERVTYREQVTTSYEPRSRMVYTPVTTYQWQSRWQDVLNPFKPATMAYQLVPQTHWQAHVEQVDTPITRREMVPQREVLDVPVTTRRYVDEEIIRRSVVNPSRGTSVARREAIGGVSRLENDPGPAGSNWRPAADQ
;
A
#
# COMPACT_ATOMS: atom_id res chain seq x y z
N MET A 1 27.65 16.99 -17.72
CA MET A 1 29.12 17.20 -17.63
C MET A 1 29.70 16.06 -16.81
N ALA A 2 30.52 15.19 -17.41
CA ALA A 2 31.16 14.07 -16.71
C ALA A 2 32.54 14.52 -16.23
N THR A 3 32.69 14.69 -14.91
CA THR A 3 33.97 14.99 -14.28
C THR A 3 34.75 13.68 -14.13
N SER A 4 35.77 13.49 -14.97
CA SER A 4 36.73 12.39 -14.85
C SER A 4 37.47 12.51 -13.51
N ALA A 5 37.25 11.57 -12.60
CA ALA A 5 37.98 11.48 -11.34
C ALA A 5 39.46 11.19 -11.62
N VAL A 6 40.34 12.14 -11.27
CA VAL A 6 41.80 11.95 -11.36
C VAL A 6 42.21 10.97 -10.26
N ALA A 7 42.51 9.73 -10.64
CA ALA A 7 43.06 8.73 -9.74
C ALA A 7 44.44 9.20 -9.23
N GLN A 8 44.62 9.31 -7.91
CA GLN A 8 45.95 9.46 -7.32
C GLN A 8 46.69 8.14 -7.50
N ASN A 9 47.61 8.11 -8.47
CA ASN A 9 48.42 6.93 -8.77
C ASN A 9 49.71 6.97 -7.96
N ASN A 10 49.83 6.11 -6.96
CA ASN A 10 51.08 5.90 -6.24
C ASN A 10 51.78 4.67 -6.84
N VAL A 11 53.00 4.87 -7.35
CA VAL A 11 53.81 3.82 -7.98
C VAL A 11 54.98 3.51 -7.05
N ARG A 12 55.04 2.27 -6.57
CA ARG A 12 56.14 1.77 -5.74
C ARG A 12 56.85 0.64 -6.46
N TYR A 13 58.18 0.72 -6.47
CA TYR A 13 59.05 -0.35 -6.94
C TYR A 13 59.52 -1.17 -5.75
N TYR A 14 59.46 -2.50 -5.86
CA TYR A 14 60.05 -3.39 -4.87
C TYR A 14 60.68 -4.60 -5.57
N GLU A 15 61.72 -5.13 -4.96
CA GLU A 15 62.45 -6.29 -5.46
C GLU A 15 62.02 -7.53 -4.66
N LYS A 16 61.66 -8.59 -5.38
CA LYS A 16 61.34 -9.88 -4.79
C LYS A 16 61.82 -10.97 -5.74
N ASP A 17 62.57 -11.94 -5.23
CA ASP A 17 63.06 -13.08 -6.00
C ASP A 17 63.89 -12.68 -7.25
N GLY A 18 64.68 -11.60 -7.16
CA GLY A 18 65.54 -11.11 -8.24
C GLY A 18 64.81 -10.45 -9.42
N LEU A 19 63.50 -10.23 -9.30
CA LEU A 19 62.67 -9.54 -10.27
C LEU A 19 62.17 -8.21 -9.70
N THR A 20 62.26 -7.14 -10.50
CA THR A 20 61.72 -5.83 -10.14
C THR A 20 60.23 -5.78 -10.46
N TYR A 21 59.40 -5.59 -9.44
CA TYR A 21 57.96 -5.42 -9.58
C TYR A 21 57.59 -3.94 -9.48
N ARG A 22 56.74 -3.48 -10.41
CA ARG A 22 56.03 -2.21 -10.34
C ARG A 22 54.64 -2.47 -9.77
N GLU A 23 54.43 -1.96 -8.55
CA GLU A 23 53.10 -1.89 -7.94
C GLU A 23 52.50 -0.52 -8.23
N SER A 24 51.39 -0.48 -8.96
CA SER A 24 50.59 0.72 -9.15
C SER A 24 49.33 0.60 -8.30
N ARG A 25 49.14 1.54 -7.38
CA ARG A 25 47.94 1.68 -6.57
C ARG A 25 47.12 2.83 -7.11
N ALA A 26 45.86 2.55 -7.45
CA ALA A 26 44.91 3.56 -7.88
C ALA A 26 43.69 3.50 -6.96
N VAL A 27 43.33 4.64 -6.35
CA VAL A 27 42.07 4.77 -5.63
C VAL A 27 41.01 5.24 -6.62
N VAL A 28 40.00 4.41 -6.86
CA VAL A 28 38.88 4.70 -7.77
C VAL A 28 37.60 4.86 -6.95
N LYS A 29 36.81 5.89 -7.26
CA LYS A 29 35.49 6.10 -6.67
C LYS A 29 34.48 5.17 -7.35
N ARG A 30 34.08 4.07 -6.71
CA ARG A 30 33.02 3.19 -7.21
C ARG A 30 31.66 3.65 -6.67
N PRO A 31 30.65 3.87 -7.54
CA PRO A 31 29.30 4.15 -7.08
C PRO A 31 28.67 2.89 -6.46
N VAL A 32 28.22 3.01 -5.23
CA VAL A 32 27.45 1.99 -4.50
C VAL A 32 26.05 2.55 -4.25
N VAL A 33 25.04 1.73 -4.51
CA VAL A 33 23.64 2.05 -4.24
C VAL A 33 23.34 1.63 -2.81
N GLN A 34 22.90 2.56 -1.98
CA GLN A 34 22.51 2.30 -0.60
C GLN A 34 21.03 2.67 -0.44
N THR A 35 20.23 1.72 0.04
CA THR A 35 18.82 1.92 0.34
C THR A 35 18.65 2.03 1.85
N GLU A 36 18.16 3.18 2.31
CA GLU A 36 17.86 3.42 3.72
C GLU A 36 16.36 3.68 3.89
N LEU A 37 15.77 3.13 4.96
CA LEU A 37 14.40 3.42 5.34
C LEU A 37 14.35 4.78 6.05
N GLN A 38 13.59 5.73 5.50
CA GLN A 38 13.39 7.03 6.11
C GLN A 38 11.94 7.17 6.56
N PRO A 39 11.68 7.51 7.84
CA PRO A 39 10.33 7.72 8.32
C PRO A 39 9.75 8.96 7.65
N ARG A 40 8.56 8.81 7.04
CA ARG A 40 7.79 9.91 6.48
C ARG A 40 6.41 9.95 7.09
N GLU A 41 6.00 11.13 7.51
CA GLU A 41 4.63 11.38 7.97
C GLU A 41 3.69 11.49 6.75
N ARG A 42 2.60 10.74 6.78
CA ARG A 42 1.51 10.83 5.81
C ARG A 42 0.19 11.02 6.57
N VAL A 43 -0.64 11.94 6.10
CA VAL A 43 -2.03 12.07 6.56
C VAL A 43 -2.91 11.24 5.63
N THR A 44 -3.56 10.23 6.18
CA THR A 44 -4.53 9.39 5.47
C THR A 44 -5.90 9.61 6.11
N TYR A 45 -6.96 9.69 5.28
CA TYR A 45 -8.32 9.80 5.79
C TYR A 45 -8.91 8.42 6.00
N ARG A 46 -9.36 8.15 7.23
CA ARG A 46 -10.04 6.91 7.59
C ARG A 46 -11.52 7.18 7.78
N GLU A 47 -12.36 6.31 7.23
CA GLU A 47 -13.79 6.34 7.49
C GLU A 47 -14.06 5.93 8.94
N GLN A 48 -14.69 6.83 9.68
CA GLN A 48 -15.23 6.58 11.00
C GLN A 48 -16.75 6.64 10.93
N VAL A 49 -17.38 5.60 11.47
CA VAL A 49 -18.84 5.47 11.51
C VAL A 49 -19.28 5.66 12.95
N THR A 50 -20.08 6.68 13.20
CA THR A 50 -20.60 7.01 14.52
C THR A 50 -22.12 6.85 14.51
N THR A 51 -22.65 6.08 15.45
CA THR A 51 -24.10 5.89 15.63
C THR A 51 -24.54 6.61 16.89
N SER A 52 -25.45 7.58 16.75
CA SER A 52 -26.07 8.31 17.86
C SER A 52 -27.56 8.02 17.89
N TYR A 53 -28.16 7.94 19.07
CA TYR A 53 -29.61 7.82 19.24
C TYR A 53 -30.21 9.20 19.45
N GLU A 54 -31.17 9.57 18.61
CA GLU A 54 -31.90 10.82 18.75
C GLU A 54 -33.37 10.50 19.09
N PRO A 55 -33.92 11.10 20.17
CA PRO A 55 -35.30 10.85 20.55
C PRO A 55 -36.24 11.49 19.53
N ARG A 56 -37.14 10.69 18.98
CA ARG A 56 -38.15 11.16 18.01
C ARG A 56 -39.54 10.84 18.52
N SER A 57 -40.39 11.85 18.59
CA SER A 57 -41.80 11.70 18.91
C SER A 57 -42.54 11.10 17.70
N ARG A 58 -43.30 10.02 17.92
CA ARG A 58 -44.24 9.47 16.94
C ARG A 58 -45.63 9.38 17.55
N MET A 59 -46.66 9.63 16.74
CA MET A 59 -48.04 9.43 17.13
C MET A 59 -48.43 7.98 16.82
N VAL A 60 -48.93 7.27 17.84
CA VAL A 60 -49.38 5.88 17.73
C VAL A 60 -50.86 5.82 18.07
N TYR A 61 -51.61 5.04 17.30
CA TYR A 61 -53.02 4.75 17.55
C TYR A 61 -53.15 3.34 18.11
N THR A 62 -53.75 3.22 19.29
CA THR A 62 -54.03 1.93 19.93
C THR A 62 -55.53 1.73 20.05
N PRO A 63 -56.07 0.56 19.68
CA PRO A 63 -57.48 0.27 19.90
C PRO A 63 -57.72 0.01 21.39
N VAL A 64 -58.59 0.81 22.00
CA VAL A 64 -58.98 0.66 23.40
C VAL A 64 -60.43 0.21 23.43
N THR A 65 -60.67 -0.93 24.08
CA THR A 65 -62.01 -1.49 24.23
C THR A 65 -62.51 -1.20 25.64
N THR A 66 -63.59 -0.44 25.74
CA THR A 66 -64.28 -0.16 27.00
C THR A 66 -65.63 -0.85 27.00
N TYR A 67 -66.05 -1.34 28.15
CA TYR A 67 -67.36 -1.97 28.31
C TYR A 67 -68.34 -0.95 28.85
N GLN A 68 -69.45 -0.76 28.14
CA GLN A 68 -70.52 0.15 28.56
C GLN A 68 -71.84 -0.62 28.67
N TRP A 69 -72.60 -0.30 29.71
CA TRP A 69 -73.98 -0.77 29.82
C TRP A 69 -74.82 -0.06 28.76
N GLN A 70 -75.41 -0.85 27.86
CA GLN A 70 -76.37 -0.37 26.88
C GLN A 70 -77.73 -0.98 27.17
N SER A 71 -78.76 -0.14 27.15
CA SER A 71 -80.14 -0.61 27.22
C SER A 71 -80.55 -1.20 25.87
N ARG A 72 -81.10 -2.41 25.90
CA ARG A 72 -81.64 -3.08 24.72
C ARG A 72 -82.96 -3.75 25.05
N TRP A 73 -83.97 -3.52 24.22
CA TRP A 73 -85.24 -4.20 24.34
C TRP A 73 -85.05 -5.67 23.99
N GLN A 74 -85.36 -6.55 24.94
CA GLN A 74 -85.41 -8.00 24.73
C GLN A 74 -86.84 -8.43 24.42
N ASP A 75 -86.97 -9.58 23.75
CA ASP A 75 -88.26 -10.20 23.41
C ASP A 75 -89.21 -9.36 22.54
N VAL A 76 -88.72 -8.32 21.84
CA VAL A 76 -89.55 -7.44 20.97
C VAL A 76 -90.31 -8.22 19.89
N LEU A 77 -89.75 -9.33 19.42
CA LEU A 77 -90.36 -10.16 18.37
C LEU A 77 -91.19 -11.33 18.93
N ASN A 78 -91.28 -11.50 20.25
CA ASN A 78 -92.05 -12.57 20.86
C ASN A 78 -93.46 -12.06 21.22
N PRO A 79 -94.52 -12.45 20.50
CA PRO A 79 -95.86 -11.95 20.77
C PRO A 79 -96.48 -12.50 22.07
N PHE A 80 -95.87 -13.50 22.71
CA PHE A 80 -96.37 -14.15 23.93
C PHE A 80 -95.68 -13.65 25.21
N LYS A 81 -94.69 -12.76 25.11
CA LYS A 81 -94.00 -12.16 26.25
C LYS A 81 -93.92 -10.64 26.08
N PRO A 82 -94.10 -9.85 27.15
CA PRO A 82 -93.90 -8.42 27.04
C PRO A 82 -92.42 -8.10 26.78
N ALA A 83 -92.17 -7.16 25.87
CA ALA A 83 -90.81 -6.66 25.63
C ALA A 83 -90.25 -6.07 26.94
N THR A 84 -89.08 -6.54 27.35
CA THR A 84 -88.47 -6.14 28.63
C THR A 84 -87.21 -5.33 28.35
N MET A 85 -87.02 -4.26 29.12
CA MET A 85 -85.80 -3.47 29.05
C MET A 85 -84.69 -4.17 29.84
N ALA A 86 -83.65 -4.61 29.15
CA ALA A 86 -82.47 -5.20 29.77
C ALA A 86 -81.25 -4.33 29.51
N TYR A 87 -80.32 -4.34 30.46
CA TYR A 87 -79.00 -3.77 30.30
C TYR A 87 -78.02 -4.88 29.95
N GLN A 88 -77.28 -4.69 28.88
CA GLN A 88 -76.21 -5.61 28.46
C GLN A 88 -74.89 -4.86 28.44
N LEU A 89 -73.83 -5.54 28.85
CA LEU A 89 -72.49 -4.99 28.79
C LEU A 89 -71.95 -5.18 27.37
N VAL A 90 -71.77 -4.08 26.65
CA VAL A 90 -71.33 -4.10 25.24
C VAL A 90 -69.91 -3.55 25.13
N PRO A 91 -68.98 -4.26 24.46
CA PRO A 91 -67.66 -3.73 24.17
C PRO A 91 -67.75 -2.63 23.11
N GLN A 92 -67.21 -1.45 23.40
CA GLN A 92 -66.99 -0.39 22.43
C GLN A 92 -65.49 -0.20 22.23
N THR A 93 -65.04 -0.40 21.00
CA THR A 93 -63.64 -0.18 20.63
C THR A 93 -63.51 1.19 19.96
N HIS A 94 -62.62 2.03 20.48
CA HIS A 94 -62.25 3.30 19.85
C HIS A 94 -60.73 3.40 19.73
N TRP A 95 -60.26 4.21 18.78
CA TRP A 95 -58.84 4.46 18.59
C TRP A 95 -58.40 5.61 19.48
N GLN A 96 -57.43 5.35 20.36
CA GLN A 96 -56.81 6.37 21.19
C GLN A 96 -55.42 6.70 20.63
N ALA A 97 -55.21 7.98 20.31
CA ALA A 97 -53.91 8.49 19.92
C ALA A 97 -53.07 8.81 21.18
N HIS A 98 -51.82 8.38 21.18
CA HIS A 98 -50.83 8.81 22.18
C HIS A 98 -49.50 9.09 21.50
N VAL A 99 -48.71 9.96 22.11
CA VAL A 99 -47.37 10.30 21.62
C VAL A 99 -46.37 9.44 22.38
N GLU A 100 -45.58 8.68 21.63
CA GLU A 100 -44.48 7.86 22.14
C GLU A 100 -43.15 8.50 21.70
N GLN A 101 -42.17 8.57 22.60
CA GLN A 101 -40.80 8.92 22.24
C GLN A 101 -40.03 7.65 21.92
N VAL A 102 -39.48 7.58 20.71
CA VAL A 102 -38.66 6.44 20.26
C VAL A 102 -37.29 6.93 19.88
N ASP A 103 -36.27 6.30 20.46
CA ASP A 103 -34.88 6.55 20.13
C ASP A 103 -34.57 5.99 18.74
N THR A 104 -34.32 6.88 17.80
CA THR A 104 -33.98 6.50 16.42
C THR A 104 -32.47 6.51 16.25
N PRO A 105 -31.84 5.40 15.80
CA PRO A 105 -30.41 5.40 15.52
C PRO A 105 -30.12 6.19 14.26
N ILE A 106 -29.28 7.22 14.39
CA ILE A 106 -28.74 7.99 13.28
C ILE A 106 -27.28 7.62 13.11
N THR A 107 -26.94 7.10 11.93
CA THR A 107 -25.56 6.72 11.60
C THR A 107 -24.95 7.79 10.72
N ARG A 108 -23.83 8.36 11.16
CA ARG A 108 -23.06 9.38 10.43
C ARG A 108 -21.71 8.81 10.04
N ARG A 109 -21.26 9.14 8.83
CA ARG A 109 -19.95 8.75 8.29
C ARG A 109 -19.10 10.00 8.21
N GLU A 110 -17.94 9.98 8.86
CA GLU A 110 -16.99 11.08 8.85
C GLU A 110 -15.60 10.56 8.43
N MET A 111 -14.89 11.36 7.65
CA MET A 111 -13.52 11.07 7.24
C MET A 111 -12.58 11.76 8.22
N VAL A 112 -11.95 11.00 9.09
CA VAL A 112 -11.05 11.54 10.13
C VAL A 112 -9.61 11.46 9.64
N PRO A 113 -8.83 12.56 9.72
CA PRO A 113 -7.42 12.52 9.38
C PRO A 113 -6.65 11.69 10.41
N GLN A 114 -6.02 10.62 9.95
CA GLN A 114 -5.12 9.78 10.73
C GLN A 114 -3.69 10.03 10.25
N ARG A 115 -2.79 10.37 11.19
CA ARG A 115 -1.35 10.49 10.91
C ARG A 115 -0.72 9.11 11.00
N GLU A 116 -0.02 8.71 9.95
CA GLU A 116 0.73 7.46 9.88
C GLU A 116 2.19 7.79 9.55
N VAL A 117 3.12 7.20 10.30
CA VAL A 117 4.54 7.26 10.00
C VAL A 117 4.88 6.00 9.21
N LEU A 118 5.27 6.17 7.95
CA LEU A 118 5.61 5.09 7.05
C LEU A 118 7.11 5.16 6.75
N ASP A 119 7.79 4.03 6.87
CA ASP A 119 9.18 3.90 6.45
C ASP A 119 9.25 3.78 4.93
N VAL A 120 9.74 4.84 4.28
CA VAL A 120 9.87 4.88 2.82
C VAL A 120 11.32 4.55 2.45
N PRO A 121 11.58 3.54 1.60
CA PRO A 121 12.93 3.24 1.14
C PRO A 121 13.42 4.36 0.23
N VAL A 122 14.45 5.07 0.67
CA VAL A 122 15.14 6.09 -0.12
C VAL A 122 16.46 5.52 -0.58
N THR A 123 16.61 5.46 -1.90
CA THR A 123 17.82 4.93 -2.53
C THR A 123 18.75 6.08 -2.88
N THR A 124 19.93 6.11 -2.28
CA THR A 124 20.97 7.11 -2.53
C THR A 124 22.21 6.46 -3.16
N ARG A 125 22.90 7.23 -4.01
CA ARG A 125 24.17 6.80 -4.61
C ARG A 125 25.31 7.39 -3.79
N ARG A 126 26.12 6.53 -3.18
CA ARG A 126 27.32 6.93 -2.45
C ARG A 126 28.54 6.41 -3.20
N TYR A 127 29.57 7.23 -3.32
CA TYR A 127 30.87 6.79 -3.86
C TYR A 127 31.72 6.23 -2.72
N VAL A 128 32.22 5.02 -2.89
CA VAL A 128 33.15 4.38 -1.97
C VAL A 128 34.52 4.30 -2.64
N ASP A 129 35.57 4.54 -1.86
CA ASP A 129 36.95 4.38 -2.33
C ASP A 129 37.30 2.90 -2.44
N GLU A 130 37.74 2.50 -3.62
CA GLU A 130 38.25 1.16 -3.90
C GLU A 130 39.72 1.28 -4.33
N GLU A 131 40.61 0.63 -3.57
CA GLU A 131 42.04 0.57 -3.92
C GLU A 131 42.27 -0.61 -4.87
N ILE A 132 42.64 -0.30 -6.11
CA ILE A 132 43.02 -1.29 -7.11
C ILE A 132 44.55 -1.36 -7.12
N ILE A 133 45.09 -2.50 -6.71
CA ILE A 133 46.53 -2.78 -6.74
C ILE A 133 46.84 -3.63 -7.97
N ARG A 134 47.56 -3.06 -8.93
CA ARG A 134 48.09 -3.81 -10.08
C ARG A 134 49.59 -4.00 -9.92
N ARG A 135 50.06 -5.23 -10.12
CA ARG A 135 51.47 -5.59 -10.08
C ARG A 135 51.90 -6.03 -11.46
N SER A 136 52.96 -5.44 -11.98
CA SER A 136 53.55 -5.79 -13.27
C SER A 136 55.06 -5.92 -13.12
N VAL A 137 55.67 -6.90 -13.78
CA VAL A 137 57.13 -7.05 -13.79
C VAL A 137 57.70 -5.99 -14.71
N VAL A 138 58.61 -5.17 -14.18
CA VAL A 138 59.36 -4.19 -14.96
C VAL A 138 60.76 -4.74 -15.06
N ASN A 139 61.05 -5.40 -16.19
CA ASN A 139 62.35 -5.95 -16.60
C ASN A 139 62.61 -7.43 -16.22
N PRO A 140 62.41 -8.38 -17.16
CA PRO A 140 63.23 -9.58 -17.22
C PRO A 140 64.48 -9.27 -18.07
N SER A 141 65.55 -8.80 -17.45
CA SER A 141 66.86 -8.72 -18.13
C SER A 141 67.47 -10.12 -18.20
N ARG A 142 67.02 -10.96 -19.15
CA ARG A 142 67.77 -12.06 -19.77
C ARG A 142 66.96 -12.72 -20.89
N GLY A 143 67.57 -12.76 -22.08
CA GLY A 143 67.29 -13.76 -23.11
C GLY A 143 66.36 -13.31 -24.23
N THR A 144 66.95 -12.80 -25.30
CA THR A 144 66.40 -12.92 -26.66
C THR A 144 66.06 -14.39 -26.93
N SER A 145 64.79 -14.78 -26.78
CA SER A 145 64.26 -15.98 -27.42
C SER A 145 63.41 -15.54 -28.59
N VAL A 146 63.97 -15.67 -29.80
CA VAL A 146 63.24 -15.57 -31.06
C VAL A 146 62.21 -16.71 -31.07
N ALA A 147 60.96 -16.41 -30.71
CA ALA A 147 59.85 -17.31 -30.95
C ALA A 147 59.27 -17.03 -32.33
N ARG A 148 59.34 -18.07 -33.17
CA ARG A 148 58.89 -18.15 -34.57
C ARG A 148 57.50 -17.55 -34.78
N ARG A 149 57.31 -16.89 -35.93
CA ARG A 149 56.00 -16.76 -36.56
C ARG A 149 55.49 -18.16 -36.92
N GLU A 150 54.66 -18.72 -36.07
CA GLU A 150 53.67 -19.70 -36.49
C GLU A 150 52.33 -18.98 -36.58
N ALA A 151 51.70 -19.10 -37.74
CA ALA A 151 50.37 -18.58 -38.01
C ALA A 151 49.36 -19.25 -37.08
N ILE A 152 48.62 -18.46 -36.30
CA ILE A 152 47.42 -18.91 -35.61
C ILE A 152 46.30 -17.92 -35.93
N GLY A 153 45.75 -18.09 -37.14
CA GLY A 153 44.36 -17.71 -37.39
C GLY A 153 43.48 -18.67 -36.59
N GLY A 154 43.11 -18.27 -35.39
CA GLY A 154 42.17 -18.98 -34.53
C GLY A 154 40.95 -18.11 -34.30
N VAL A 155 39.97 -18.18 -35.20
CA VAL A 155 38.59 -17.82 -34.85
C VAL A 155 38.06 -18.91 -33.95
N SER A 156 38.27 -18.78 -32.64
CA SER A 156 37.48 -19.51 -31.67
C SER A 156 36.08 -18.89 -31.67
N ARG A 157 35.22 -19.36 -32.58
CA ARG A 157 33.78 -19.27 -32.38
C ARG A 157 33.50 -20.11 -31.13
N LEU A 158 33.14 -19.47 -30.01
CA LEU A 158 32.44 -20.18 -28.96
C LEU A 158 31.12 -20.67 -29.57
N GLU A 159 31.01 -21.98 -29.76
CA GLU A 159 29.83 -22.65 -30.35
C GLU A 159 28.60 -22.60 -29.43
N ASN A 160 28.67 -21.87 -28.31
CA ASN A 160 27.63 -21.80 -27.28
C ASN A 160 27.43 -20.40 -26.66
N ASP A 161 27.76 -19.32 -27.36
CA ASP A 161 27.38 -17.97 -26.90
C ASP A 161 26.01 -17.58 -27.47
N PRO A 162 24.93 -17.51 -26.65
CA PRO A 162 23.63 -17.04 -27.13
C PRO A 162 23.77 -15.56 -27.53
N GLY A 163 23.63 -15.30 -28.83
CA GLY A 163 23.66 -13.93 -29.35
C GLY A 163 22.65 -13.04 -28.64
N PRO A 164 22.98 -11.75 -28.38
CA PRO A 164 22.10 -10.85 -27.66
C PRO A 164 20.74 -10.76 -28.36
N ALA A 165 19.71 -11.20 -27.64
CA ALA A 165 18.32 -11.02 -28.02
C ALA A 165 18.06 -9.52 -28.24
N GLY A 166 17.47 -9.21 -29.40
CA GLY A 166 17.42 -7.88 -29.96
C GLY A 166 16.81 -6.79 -29.08
N SER A 167 17.34 -5.58 -29.22
CA SER A 167 16.63 -4.35 -28.90
C SER A 167 16.40 -3.57 -30.20
N ASN A 168 15.20 -3.73 -30.76
CA ASN A 168 14.66 -2.78 -31.73
C ASN A 168 14.31 -1.48 -30.99
N TRP A 169 15.30 -0.63 -30.76
CA TRP A 169 15.06 0.72 -30.25
C TRP A 169 14.89 1.67 -31.43
N ARG A 170 13.66 2.13 -31.66
CA ARG A 170 13.35 3.23 -32.59
C ARG A 170 13.54 4.57 -31.85
N PRO A 171 14.27 5.55 -32.39
CA PRO A 171 14.16 6.92 -31.89
C PRO A 171 12.78 7.49 -32.26
N ALA A 172 12.17 8.18 -31.30
CA ALA A 172 10.95 8.94 -31.49
C ALA A 172 11.17 10.06 -32.52
N ALA A 173 10.21 10.25 -33.41
CA ALA A 173 10.15 11.39 -34.30
C ALA A 173 9.69 12.61 -33.51
N ASP A 174 10.43 13.70 -33.61
CA ASP A 174 10.05 15.02 -33.12
C ASP A 174 8.79 15.52 -33.84
N GLN A 175 7.82 16.02 -33.05
CA GLN A 175 6.82 17.03 -33.42
C GLN A 175 6.79 18.09 -32.33
#